data_AF-L7DZC4-F1
#
_entry.id   AF-L7DZC4-F1
#
_cell.length_a   1.000
_cell.length_b   1.000
_cell.length_c   1.000
_cell.angle_alpha   90.00
_cell.angle_beta   90.00
_cell.angle_gamma   90.00
#
_symmetry.space_group_name_H-M   'P 1'
#
loop_
_entity.id
_entity.type
_entity.pdbx_description
1 polymer ?
#
loop_
_entity_poly.entity_id
_entity_poly.type
_entity_poly.pdbx_seq_one_letter_code
_entity_poly.pdbx_strand_id
1 'polypeptide(L)' 'MIALGDLIEENNDATLAELSKLFLERTGILLSVTTVARIAERLRITRKKNSTPDRKRDRKSTKT' A
#
# COMPACT_ATOMS: atom_id res chain seq x y z
N MET A 1 11.84 17.72 -9.45
CA MET A 1 11.40 16.46 -10.06
C MET A 1 10.96 15.55 -8.91
N ILE A 2 9.70 15.15 -8.86
CA ILE A 2 9.17 14.33 -7.74
C ILE A 2 9.57 12.87 -8.00
N ALA A 3 10.19 12.22 -7.02
CA ALA A 3 10.51 10.81 -7.11
C ALA A 3 9.28 9.97 -6.77
N LEU A 4 9.15 8.79 -7.41
CA LEU A 4 8.02 7.89 -7.14
C LEU A 4 8.02 7.38 -5.70
N GLY A 5 9.20 7.26 -5.07
CA GLY A 5 9.32 6.88 -3.66
C GLY A 5 8.61 7.85 -2.72
N ASP A 6 8.90 9.15 -2.86
CA ASP A 6 8.28 10.23 -2.07
C ASP A 6 6.75 10.21 -2.21
N LEU A 7 6.25 9.99 -3.44
CA LEU A 7 4.81 9.91 -3.71
C LEU A 7 4.14 8.72 -3.00
N ILE A 8 4.82 7.57 -2.92
CA ILE A 8 4.33 6.37 -2.22
C ILE A 8 4.29 6.61 -0.70
N GLU A 9 5.27 7.31 -0.15
CA GLU A 9 5.31 7.63 1.28
C GLU A 9 4.24 8.65 1.68
N GLU A 10 4.06 9.71 0.88
CA GLU A 10 3.01 10.71 1.09
C GLU A 10 1.60 10.12 0.98
N ASN A 11 1.41 9.14 0.10
CA ASN A 11 0.12 8.52 -0.19
C ASN A 11 0.12 7.04 0.21
N ASN A 12 0.51 6.75 1.47
CA ASN A 12 0.70 5.38 1.96
C ASN A 12 -0.54 4.46 1.81
N ASP A 13 -1.75 5.03 1.79
CA ASP A 13 -3.00 4.27 1.64
C ASP A 13 -3.48 4.16 0.18
N ALA A 14 -2.75 4.74 -0.78
CA ALA A 14 -3.08 4.66 -2.19
C ALA A 14 -2.71 3.30 -2.78
N THR A 15 -3.53 2.84 -3.73
CA THR A 15 -3.26 1.67 -4.55
C THR A 15 -2.20 1.97 -5.62
N LEU A 16 -1.57 0.91 -6.16
CA LEU A 16 -0.60 1.06 -7.26
C LEU A 16 -1.17 1.76 -8.51
N ALA A 17 -2.47 1.59 -8.77
CA ALA A 17 -3.16 2.24 -9.88
C ALA A 17 -3.39 3.74 -9.61
N GLU A 18 -3.72 4.11 -8.37
CA GLU A 18 -3.85 5.51 -7.97
C GLU A 18 -2.49 6.21 -7.99
N LEU A 19 -1.44 5.55 -7.51
CA LEU A 19 -0.07 6.06 -7.59
C LEU A 19 0.37 6.31 -9.04
N SER A 20 -0.01 5.43 -9.98
CA SER A 20 0.23 5.63 -11.41
C SER A 20 -0.47 6.88 -11.95
N LYS A 21 -1.74 7.10 -11.59
CA LYS A 21 -2.50 8.30 -11.99
C LYS A 21 -1.91 9.57 -11.38
N LEU A 22 -1.62 9.56 -10.08
CA LEU A 22 -1.02 10.69 -9.38
C LEU A 22 0.35 11.05 -9.96
N PHE A 23 1.15 10.04 -10.33
CA PHE A 23 2.45 10.27 -10.96
C PHE A 23 2.29 10.92 -12.34
N LEU A 24 1.32 10.47 -13.14
CA LEU A 24 0.97 11.09 -14.42
C LEU A 24 0.53 12.55 -14.24
N GLU A 25 -0.35 12.84 -13.28
CA GLU A 25 -0.83 14.20 -13.02
C GLU A 25 0.29 15.15 -12.58
N ARG A 26 1.25 14.65 -11.80
CA ARG A 26 2.35 15.45 -11.25
C ARG A 26 3.49 15.69 -12.25
N THR A 27 3.78 14.70 -13.11
CA THR A 27 4.99 14.69 -13.95
C THR A 27 4.72 14.66 -15.44
N GLY A 28 3.48 14.34 -15.86
CA GLY A 28 3.13 14.08 -17.26
C GLY A 28 3.60 12.72 -17.79
N ILE A 29 4.21 11.87 -16.94
CA ILE A 29 4.76 10.58 -17.35
C ILE A 29 3.79 9.45 -16.95
N LEU A 30 3.35 8.67 -17.93
CA LEU A 30 2.53 7.49 -17.68
C LEU A 30 3.40 6.29 -17.29
N LEU A 31 3.20 5.78 -16.08
CA LEU A 31 3.80 4.52 -15.63
C LEU A 31 2.75 3.41 -15.55
N SER A 32 3.07 2.22 -16.04
CA SER A 32 2.23 1.05 -15.82
C SER A 32 2.20 0.67 -14.33
N VAL A 33 1.09 0.08 -13.89
CA VAL A 33 0.95 -0.47 -12.53
C VAL A 33 2.08 -1.45 -12.20
N THR A 34 2.52 -2.25 -13.18
CA THR A 34 3.64 -3.19 -13.03
C THR A 34 4.97 -2.48 -12.79
N THR A 35 5.18 -1.32 -13.39
CA THR A 35 6.40 -0.50 -13.17
C THR A 35 6.40 0.09 -11.77
N VAL A 36 5.25 0.61 -11.31
CA VAL A 36 5.09 1.12 -9.94
C VAL A 36 5.36 0.01 -8.93
N ALA A 37 4.81 -1.19 -9.14
CA ALA A 37 5.03 -2.35 -8.28
C ALA A 37 6.51 -2.72 -8.17
N ARG A 38 7.21 -2.84 -9.31
CA ARG A 38 8.65 -3.17 -9.34
C ARG A 38 9.50 -2.11 -8.65
N ILE A 39 9.15 -0.83 -8.80
CA ILE A 39 9.88 0.25 -8.14
C ILE A 39 9.64 0.21 -6.63
N ALA A 40 8.39 0.04 -6.18
CA ALA A 40 8.07 -0.10 -4.75
C ALA A 40 8.82 -1.28 -4.11
N GLU A 41 8.89 -2.42 -4.81
CA GLU A 41 9.66 -3.60 -4.38
C GLU A 41 11.16 -3.30 -4.28
N ARG A 42 11.74 -2.66 -5.31
CA ARG A 42 13.16 -2.25 -5.31
C ARG A 42 13.49 -1.27 -4.18
N LEU A 43 12.56 -0.38 -3.85
CA LEU A 43 12.67 0.58 -2.76
C LEU A 43 12.37 -0.06 -1.39
N ARG A 44 12.00 -1.34 -1.35
CA ARG A 44 11.58 -2.07 -0.14
C ARG A 44 10.45 -1.38 0.62
N ILE A 45 9.60 -0.64 -0.10
CA ILE A 45 8.43 0.00 0.50
C ILE A 45 7.34 -1.06 0.65
N THR A 46 7.11 -1.47 1.90
CA THR A 46 6.10 -2.48 2.23
C THR A 46 5.02 -1.89 3.12
N ARG A 47 3.75 -2.21 2.82
CA ARG A 47 2.64 -1.86 3.70
C ARG A 47 2.65 -2.78 4.92
N LYS A 48 2.81 -2.23 6.12
CA LYS A 48 2.57 -2.98 7.36
C LYS A 48 1.08 -3.28 7.45
N LYS A 49 0.69 -4.56 7.46
CA LYS A 49 -0.70 -4.94 7.66
C LYS A 49 -1.11 -4.52 9.07
N ASN A 50 -2.17 -3.71 9.18
CA ASN A 50 -2.80 -3.44 10.47
C ASN A 50 -3.46 -4.76 10.91
N SER A 51 -2.77 -5.50 11.78
CA SER A 51 -3.33 -6.70 12.40
C SER A 51 -4.53 -6.28 13.25
N THR A 52 -5.73 -6.70 12.88
CA THR A 52 -6.87 -6.69 13.79
C THR A 52 -6.45 -7.47 15.05
N PRO A 53 -6.70 -6.93 16.27
CA PRO A 53 -6.38 -7.67 17.48
C PRO A 53 -7.09 -9.02 17.44
N ASP A 54 -6.34 -10.07 17.76
CA ASP A 54 -6.82 -11.45 17.82
C ASP A 54 -8.10 -11.48 18.66
N ARG A 55 -9.26 -11.68 18.01
CA ARG A 55 -10.52 -11.88 18.72
C ARG A 55 -10.40 -13.22 19.44
N LYS A 56 -9.91 -13.20 20.68
CA LYS A 56 -10.03 -14.28 21.65
C LYS A 56 -11.49 -14.71 21.63
N ARG A 57 -11.80 -15.84 20.96
CA ARG A 57 -13.13 -16.46 21.07
C ARG A 57 -13.27 -16.91 22.50
N ASP A 58 -14.01 -16.14 23.29
CA ASP A 58 -14.51 -16.61 24.58
C ASP A 58 -15.46 -17.78 24.28
N ARG A 59 -14.93 -19.01 24.31
CA ARG A 59 -15.75 -20.22 24.27
C ARG A 59 -16.44 -20.27 25.63
N LYS A 60 -17.63 -19.70 25.71
CA LYS A 60 -18.53 -19.91 26.85
C LYS A 60 -18.78 -21.43 26.95
N SER A 61 -18.14 -22.08 27.90
CA SER A 61 -18.35 -23.48 28.22
C SER A 61 -19.75 -23.64 28.81
N THR A 62 -20.72 -24.03 27.98
CA THR A 62 -21.98 -24.60 28.48
C THR A 62 -21.67 -25.96 29.08
N LYS A 63 -21.67 -26.02 30.41
CA LYS A 63 -21.58 -27.26 31.18
C LYS A 63 -22.98 -27.89 31.22
N THR A 64 -23.12 -29.08 30.64
CA THR A 64 -24.29 -29.96 30.81
C THR A 64 -24.08 -30.85 32.04
#